data_AF-A0A1Q7ANN9-F1
#
_entry.id   AF-A0A1Q7ANN9-F1
#
_cell.length_a   1.000
_cell.length_b   1.000
_cell.length_c   1.000
_cell.angle_alpha   90.00
_cell.angle_beta   90.00
_cell.angle_gamma   90.00
#
_symmetry.space_group_name_H-M   'P 1'
#
loop_
_entity.id
_entity.type
_entity.pdbx_description
1 polymer ?
#
loop_
_entity_poly.entity_id
_entity_poly.type
_entity_poly.pdbx_seq_one_letter_code
_entity_poly.pdbx_strand_id
1 'polypeptide(L)'
;MPENIALAQVMRYHQETKHQFNRYARALGYLDWANQPNPFRRFQAAPLIQLTLRDPDETPDRPAYEDLYRDGSVAPASISLQSISHFFEYALSITAWKQAGETKWALRSNPSSGNLHPTEGYLLIGPVPDLAPTAALYHYTSKEHCLEQRVSYSNERFAALMKDFPPHAFLVGLSSIHWREAWKYGERAFRYCQHDVGHAIGTLRIAAAALGWRMLLLEGLSDESIEGLLGLNRATDFEQAERECPDLIAMVCPEDKSPREIPLSLEPSEVEELVRESLPRWQGKANRLSVDNPVAWEIIDEVTAASRKPGREPRYIALGLSSTPKEEEPLLATPLSARHVIHQRRSALAFDGKTAISADSFFKMLRRVMPGAALEIAARPMPWDAIPWDPMIHLAMFVHRVNDTVPGLYMLLRDPSKKETLQKAMHEQF
;
A
#
# COMPACT_ATOMS: atom_id res chain seq x y z
N MET A 1 11.73 8.13 28.21
CA MET A 1 13.15 8.15 27.80
C MET A 1 13.43 7.36 26.52
N PRO A 2 12.88 6.14 26.29
CA PRO A 2 13.12 5.38 25.05
C PRO A 2 12.54 6.04 23.78
N GLU A 3 11.30 6.56 23.85
CA GLU A 3 10.65 7.24 22.71
C GLU A 3 11.42 8.46 22.20
N ASN A 4 12.10 9.18 23.10
CA ASN A 4 12.90 10.35 22.73
C ASN A 4 14.17 9.96 21.97
N ILE A 5 14.73 8.76 22.23
CA ILE A 5 15.88 8.21 21.49
C ILE A 5 15.43 7.74 20.11
N ALA A 6 14.32 6.99 20.03
CA ALA A 6 13.77 6.51 18.76
C ALA A 6 13.42 7.68 17.81
N LEU A 7 12.72 8.70 18.32
CA LEU A 7 12.42 9.90 17.54
C LEU A 7 13.70 10.62 17.09
N ALA A 8 14.70 10.74 17.97
CA ALA A 8 15.97 11.34 17.61
C ALA A 8 16.71 10.56 16.51
N GLN A 9 16.65 9.23 16.50
CA GLN A 9 17.21 8.38 15.44
C GLN A 9 16.48 8.60 14.11
N VAL A 10 15.15 8.62 14.10
CA VAL A 10 14.36 8.93 12.89
C VAL A 10 14.68 10.32 12.36
N MET A 11 14.80 11.31 13.25
CA MET A 11 15.17 12.68 12.88
C MET A 11 16.61 12.77 12.34
N ARG A 12 17.55 12.02 12.93
CA ARG A 12 18.93 11.91 12.44
C ARG A 12 18.96 11.30 11.05
N TYR A 13 18.30 10.16 10.85
CA TYR A 13 18.11 9.57 9.53
C TYR A 13 17.52 10.59 8.54
N HIS A 14 16.52 11.36 8.96
CA HIS A 14 15.93 12.40 8.13
C HIS A 14 16.92 13.52 7.77
N GLN A 15 17.88 13.88 8.62
CA GLN A 15 18.86 14.92 8.26
C GLN A 15 19.98 14.36 7.37
N GLU A 16 20.53 13.19 7.70
CA GLU A 16 21.69 12.62 7.01
C GLU A 16 21.37 12.22 5.57
N THR A 17 20.15 11.72 5.34
CA THR A 17 19.74 11.23 4.02
C THR A 17 19.16 12.30 3.09
N LYS A 18 19.27 13.59 3.44
CA LYS A 18 18.89 14.69 2.53
C LYS A 18 19.89 14.83 1.38
N HIS A 19 19.38 15.20 0.21
CA HIS A 19 20.19 15.88 -0.78
C HIS A 19 20.38 17.33 -0.33
N GLN A 20 21.61 17.80 -0.41
CA GLN A 20 22.00 19.19 -0.22
C GLN A 20 22.47 19.75 -1.56
N PHE A 21 22.44 21.07 -1.73
CA PHE A 21 22.85 21.74 -2.96
C PHE A 21 24.22 21.29 -3.48
N ASN A 22 25.19 21.08 -2.56
CA ASN A 22 26.55 20.67 -2.90
C ASN A 22 26.86 19.19 -2.59
N ARG A 23 25.88 18.38 -2.18
CA ARG A 23 26.12 17.00 -1.72
C ARG A 23 24.88 16.14 -1.84
N TYR A 24 24.93 15.06 -2.63
CA TYR A 24 23.88 14.05 -2.61
C TYR A 24 23.94 13.21 -1.30
N ALA A 25 22.83 12.55 -0.95
CA ALA A 25 22.84 11.55 0.12
C ALA A 25 23.81 10.41 -0.25
N ARG A 26 24.40 9.75 0.75
CA ARG A 26 25.41 8.73 0.51
C ARG A 26 24.80 7.50 -0.14
N ALA A 27 25.51 7.00 -1.13
CA ALA A 27 25.27 5.75 -1.85
C ALA A 27 26.64 5.21 -2.29
N LEU A 28 26.68 4.08 -3.00
CA LEU A 28 27.94 3.49 -3.50
C LEU A 28 28.73 4.39 -4.46
N GLY A 29 28.09 5.42 -5.04
CA GLY A 29 28.69 6.30 -6.04
C GLY A 29 28.74 5.71 -7.46
N TYR A 30 28.38 4.43 -7.61
CA TYR A 30 28.17 3.73 -8.88
C TYR A 30 27.00 2.73 -8.74
N LEU A 31 26.54 2.15 -9.86
CA LEU A 31 25.54 1.09 -9.85
C LEU A 31 26.19 -0.25 -10.11
N ASP A 32 26.08 -1.17 -9.14
CA ASP A 32 26.56 -2.53 -9.26
C ASP A 32 25.53 -3.41 -9.98
N TRP A 33 25.51 -3.33 -11.31
CA TRP A 33 24.55 -4.07 -12.13
C TRP A 33 24.65 -5.59 -12.00
N ALA A 34 25.84 -6.13 -11.69
CA ALA A 34 26.02 -7.57 -11.49
C ALA A 34 25.25 -8.06 -10.24
N ASN A 35 25.06 -7.16 -9.28
CA ASN A 35 24.38 -7.45 -8.03
C ASN A 35 22.98 -6.83 -7.91
N GLN A 36 22.39 -6.39 -9.04
CA GLN A 36 21.03 -5.85 -9.04
C GLN A 36 20.04 -6.88 -8.50
N PRO A 37 19.24 -6.54 -7.47
CA PRO A 37 18.31 -7.48 -6.88
C PRO A 37 17.19 -7.84 -7.86
N ASN A 38 16.87 -9.12 -7.91
CA ASN A 38 15.69 -9.63 -8.61
C ASN A 38 14.45 -8.91 -8.05
N PRO A 39 13.64 -8.25 -8.89
CA PRO A 39 12.46 -7.52 -8.44
C PRO A 39 11.31 -8.46 -8.04
N PHE A 40 11.47 -9.78 -8.12
CA PHE A 40 10.43 -10.75 -7.82
C PHE A 40 10.86 -11.68 -6.67
N ARG A 41 10.19 -11.55 -5.53
CA ARG A 41 10.25 -12.55 -4.45
C ARG A 41 9.45 -13.77 -4.87
N ARG A 42 9.96 -14.95 -4.51
CA ARG A 42 9.34 -16.25 -4.65
C ARG A 42 9.63 -17.06 -3.41
N PHE A 43 8.65 -17.80 -2.93
CA PHE A 43 8.82 -18.85 -1.94
C PHE A 43 8.89 -20.19 -2.66
N GLN A 44 10.10 -20.56 -3.08
CA GLN A 44 10.37 -21.77 -3.85
C GLN A 44 9.83 -23.00 -3.13
N ALA A 45 9.12 -23.87 -3.85
CA ALA A 45 8.42 -25.05 -3.36
C ALA A 45 7.13 -24.79 -2.55
N ALA A 46 6.68 -23.55 -2.39
CA ALA A 46 5.31 -23.29 -1.95
C ALA A 46 4.31 -23.67 -3.07
N PRO A 47 3.15 -24.30 -2.75
CA PRO A 47 2.10 -24.55 -3.72
C PRO A 47 1.65 -23.27 -4.40
N LEU A 48 1.51 -23.31 -5.73
CA LEU A 48 1.09 -22.19 -6.55
C LEU A 48 -0.36 -22.33 -6.98
N ILE A 49 -1.13 -21.27 -6.77
CA ILE A 49 -2.49 -21.13 -7.29
C ILE A 49 -2.46 -20.02 -8.34
N GLN A 50 -2.84 -20.36 -9.57
CA GLN A 50 -2.87 -19.42 -10.67
C GLN A 50 -4.04 -18.43 -10.49
N LEU A 51 -3.74 -17.15 -10.61
CA LEU A 51 -4.76 -16.11 -10.78
C LEU A 51 -4.93 -15.83 -12.27
N THR A 52 -6.17 -15.64 -12.71
CA THR A 52 -6.49 -15.37 -14.11
C THR A 52 -6.71 -13.87 -14.30
N LEU A 53 -5.87 -13.25 -15.12
CA LEU A 53 -6.07 -11.86 -15.53
C LEU A 53 -7.40 -11.71 -16.26
N ARG A 54 -8.06 -10.56 -16.07
CA ARG A 54 -9.26 -10.25 -16.81
C ARG A 54 -8.97 -10.12 -18.31
N ASP A 55 -9.83 -10.72 -19.13
CA ASP A 55 -9.74 -10.59 -20.59
C ASP A 55 -9.84 -9.11 -20.99
N PRO A 56 -8.87 -8.56 -21.75
CA PRO A 56 -8.94 -7.20 -22.27
C PRO A 56 -10.18 -6.86 -23.08
N ASP A 57 -10.77 -7.84 -23.74
CA ASP A 57 -11.93 -7.66 -24.62
C ASP A 57 -13.26 -7.97 -23.92
N GLU A 58 -13.24 -8.29 -22.62
CA GLU A 58 -14.46 -8.56 -21.85
C GLU A 58 -15.36 -7.32 -21.78
N THR A 59 -16.62 -7.47 -22.20
CA THR A 59 -17.62 -6.39 -22.15
C THR A 59 -18.82 -6.78 -21.28
N PRO A 60 -19.38 -5.84 -20.49
CA PRO A 60 -18.97 -4.44 -20.36
C PRO A 60 -17.74 -4.26 -19.43
N ASP A 61 -16.85 -3.33 -19.80
CA ASP A 61 -15.70 -2.94 -18.98
C ASP A 61 -16.14 -1.95 -17.88
N ARG A 62 -16.65 -2.50 -16.78
CA ARG A 62 -17.15 -1.79 -15.59
C ARG A 62 -16.30 -2.11 -14.35
N PRO A 63 -16.35 -1.26 -13.31
CA PRO A 63 -17.08 0.02 -13.21
C PRO A 63 -16.39 1.19 -13.93
N ALA A 64 -17.09 2.31 -14.11
CA ALA A 64 -16.45 3.55 -14.57
C ALA A 64 -15.50 4.08 -13.48
N TYR A 65 -14.44 4.78 -13.87
CA TYR A 65 -13.45 5.27 -12.89
C TYR A 65 -14.04 6.25 -11.87
N GLU A 66 -14.97 7.11 -12.29
CA GLU A 66 -15.62 8.06 -11.36
C GLU A 66 -16.54 7.38 -10.35
N ASP A 67 -17.10 6.21 -10.69
CA ASP A 67 -18.01 5.47 -9.80
C ASP A 67 -17.28 4.93 -8.56
N LEU A 68 -15.95 4.76 -8.62
CA LEU A 68 -15.14 4.35 -7.48
C LEU A 68 -15.17 5.35 -6.31
N TYR A 69 -15.58 6.59 -6.59
CA TYR A 69 -15.58 7.69 -5.63
C TYR A 69 -16.99 8.09 -5.19
N ARG A 70 -18.00 7.31 -5.59
CA ARG A 70 -19.40 7.51 -5.23
C ARG A 70 -19.87 6.31 -4.42
N ASP A 71 -20.26 6.58 -3.18
CA ASP A 71 -20.70 5.53 -2.25
C ASP A 71 -21.85 4.71 -2.85
N GLY A 72 -21.73 3.38 -2.82
CA GLY A 72 -22.75 2.45 -3.33
C GLY A 72 -22.91 2.41 -4.86
N SER A 73 -22.07 3.11 -5.64
CA SER A 73 -22.16 3.08 -7.12
C SER A 73 -21.58 1.80 -7.72
N VAL A 74 -20.71 1.09 -7.00
CA VAL A 74 -20.16 -0.20 -7.41
C VAL A 74 -20.78 -1.29 -6.54
N ALA A 75 -21.46 -2.25 -7.17
CA ALA A 75 -22.04 -3.37 -6.45
C ALA A 75 -20.94 -4.27 -5.84
N PRO A 76 -21.05 -4.70 -4.57
CA PRO A 76 -20.04 -5.56 -3.95
C PRO A 76 -19.96 -6.92 -4.64
N ALA A 77 -18.77 -7.26 -5.16
CA ALA A 77 -18.50 -8.59 -5.70
C ALA A 77 -18.41 -9.61 -4.56
N SER A 78 -18.87 -10.84 -4.80
CA SER A 78 -18.63 -11.96 -3.86
C SER A 78 -17.14 -12.31 -3.79
N ILE A 79 -16.69 -12.81 -2.65
CA ILE A 79 -15.33 -13.36 -2.51
C ILE A 79 -15.24 -14.68 -3.29
N SER A 80 -14.37 -14.70 -4.30
CA SER A 80 -14.10 -15.85 -5.16
C SER A 80 -12.65 -15.77 -5.65
N LEU A 81 -12.12 -16.85 -6.22
CA LEU A 81 -10.79 -16.84 -6.85
C LEU A 81 -10.69 -15.73 -7.91
N GLN A 82 -11.75 -15.51 -8.68
CA GLN A 82 -11.80 -14.48 -9.71
C GLN A 82 -11.76 -13.05 -9.13
N SER A 83 -12.54 -12.75 -8.09
CA SER A 83 -12.54 -11.41 -7.50
C SER A 83 -11.23 -11.10 -6.75
N ILE A 84 -10.63 -12.11 -6.10
CA ILE A 84 -9.27 -12.02 -5.53
C ILE A 84 -8.22 -11.81 -6.63
N SER A 85 -8.36 -12.49 -7.78
CA SER A 85 -7.51 -12.27 -8.96
C SER A 85 -7.53 -10.81 -9.40
N HIS A 86 -8.72 -10.25 -9.63
CA HIS A 86 -8.89 -8.85 -10.03
C HIS A 86 -8.38 -7.86 -8.97
N PHE A 87 -8.54 -8.18 -7.68
CA PHE A 87 -8.01 -7.34 -6.60
C PHE A 87 -6.49 -7.20 -6.71
N PHE A 88 -5.77 -8.30 -6.86
CA PHE A 88 -4.30 -8.28 -7.02
C PHE A 88 -3.86 -7.77 -8.40
N GLU A 89 -4.65 -8.00 -9.45
CA GLU A 89 -4.47 -7.40 -10.78
C GLU A 89 -4.39 -5.87 -10.67
N TYR A 90 -5.42 -5.26 -10.07
CA TYR A 90 -5.51 -3.81 -9.96
C TYR A 90 -4.54 -3.22 -8.92
N ALA A 91 -4.21 -3.97 -7.87
CA ALA A 91 -3.38 -3.45 -6.80
C ALA A 91 -1.87 -3.53 -7.07
N LEU A 92 -1.37 -4.71 -7.49
CA LEU A 92 0.07 -5.04 -7.41
C LEU A 92 0.64 -5.75 -8.65
N SER A 93 -0.18 -6.07 -9.66
CA SER A 93 0.27 -6.80 -10.85
C SER A 93 1.16 -5.98 -11.79
N ILE A 94 1.78 -6.69 -12.73
CA ILE A 94 2.49 -6.08 -13.86
C ILE A 94 1.46 -5.57 -14.86
N THR A 95 1.50 -4.27 -15.16
CA THR A 95 0.61 -3.62 -16.14
C THR A 95 1.28 -3.36 -17.48
N ALA A 96 2.61 -3.44 -17.57
CA ALA A 96 3.35 -3.45 -18.82
C ALA A 96 4.76 -4.00 -18.65
N TRP A 97 5.33 -4.46 -19.77
CA TRP A 97 6.76 -4.66 -19.93
C TRP A 97 7.33 -3.58 -20.83
N LYS A 98 8.42 -2.94 -20.41
CA LYS A 98 9.22 -2.07 -21.25
C LYS A 98 10.51 -2.78 -21.65
N GLN A 99 11.01 -2.45 -22.82
CA GLN A 99 12.28 -2.97 -23.34
C GLN A 99 13.05 -1.85 -24.03
N ALA A 100 14.35 -1.79 -23.77
CA ALA A 100 15.30 -0.94 -24.48
C ALA A 100 16.57 -1.75 -24.72
N GLY A 101 16.86 -2.05 -25.99
CA GLY A 101 17.89 -3.02 -26.34
C GLY A 101 17.59 -4.40 -25.74
N GLU A 102 18.57 -4.96 -25.05
CA GLU A 102 18.46 -6.27 -24.36
C GLU A 102 17.86 -6.14 -22.95
N THR A 103 17.75 -4.93 -22.41
CA THR A 103 17.20 -4.71 -21.07
C THR A 103 15.68 -4.65 -21.11
N LYS A 104 15.03 -5.55 -20.35
CA LYS A 104 13.57 -5.62 -20.19
C LYS A 104 13.20 -5.45 -18.72
N TRP A 105 12.20 -4.62 -18.42
CA TRP A 105 11.74 -4.39 -17.05
C TRP A 105 10.22 -4.30 -16.97
N ALA A 106 9.68 -4.77 -15.84
CA ALA A 106 8.26 -4.75 -15.55
C ALA A 106 7.85 -3.40 -14.94
N LEU A 107 6.67 -2.91 -15.33
CA LEU A 107 5.97 -1.82 -14.68
C LEU A 107 4.75 -2.39 -13.96
N ARG A 108 4.52 -1.98 -12.72
CA ARG A 108 3.39 -2.44 -11.90
C ARG A 108 2.28 -1.40 -11.78
N SER A 109 1.13 -1.84 -11.28
CA SER A 109 -0.02 -0.99 -10.97
C SER A 109 0.38 0.18 -10.07
N ASN A 110 1.09 -0.10 -8.97
CA ASN A 110 1.73 0.91 -8.14
C ASN A 110 3.08 1.36 -8.74
N PRO A 111 3.38 2.68 -8.77
CA PRO A 111 4.72 3.16 -9.11
C PRO A 111 5.71 2.82 -7.99
N SER A 112 6.99 2.80 -8.37
CA SER A 112 8.10 2.56 -7.45
C SER A 112 9.29 3.45 -7.82
N SER A 113 9.99 3.98 -6.82
CA SER A 113 11.25 4.72 -7.02
C SER A 113 12.25 3.89 -7.81
N GLY A 114 12.68 4.45 -8.95
CA GLY A 114 13.64 3.77 -9.81
C GLY A 114 13.14 2.46 -10.43
N ASN A 115 11.84 2.14 -10.30
CA ASN A 115 11.22 0.88 -10.71
C ASN A 115 11.84 -0.35 -10.02
N LEU A 116 12.10 -0.27 -8.72
CA LEU A 116 12.78 -1.31 -7.93
C LEU A 116 11.83 -2.24 -7.18
N HIS A 117 10.60 -1.79 -6.92
CA HIS A 117 9.49 -2.55 -6.35
C HIS A 117 9.86 -3.26 -5.03
N PRO A 118 10.20 -2.55 -3.95
CA PRO A 118 10.54 -3.15 -2.66
C PRO A 118 9.36 -3.85 -1.97
N THR A 119 8.13 -3.46 -2.30
CA THR A 119 6.92 -3.90 -1.62
C THR A 119 6.45 -5.28 -2.10
N GLU A 120 6.24 -6.20 -1.16
CA GLU A 120 5.61 -7.51 -1.37
C GLU A 120 4.19 -7.53 -0.78
N GLY A 121 3.32 -8.36 -1.35
CA GLY A 121 1.91 -8.46 -0.97
C GLY A 121 1.53 -9.85 -0.46
N TYR A 122 0.68 -9.89 0.56
CA TYR A 122 0.22 -11.11 1.21
C TYR A 122 -1.30 -11.12 1.37
N LEU A 123 -1.90 -12.31 1.29
CA LEU A 123 -3.33 -12.55 1.50
C LEU A 123 -3.53 -13.57 2.62
N LEU A 124 -4.20 -13.20 3.70
CA LEU A 124 -4.68 -14.13 4.72
C LEU A 124 -6.20 -14.18 4.63
N ILE A 125 -6.73 -15.32 4.19
CA ILE A 125 -8.14 -15.48 3.87
C ILE A 125 -8.69 -16.81 4.38
N GLY A 126 -9.97 -16.81 4.72
CA GLY A 126 -10.72 -18.00 5.10
C GLY A 126 -10.96 -18.95 3.93
N PRO A 127 -11.74 -20.02 4.14
CA PRO A 127 -12.07 -20.95 3.08
C PRO A 127 -12.90 -20.25 1.98
N VAL A 128 -12.50 -20.45 0.74
CA VAL A 128 -13.15 -19.92 -0.45
C VAL A 128 -13.29 -21.08 -1.45
N PRO A 129 -14.52 -21.51 -1.81
CA PRO A 129 -14.76 -22.79 -2.50
C PRO A 129 -13.92 -23.04 -3.76
N ASP A 130 -13.63 -21.99 -4.53
CA ASP A 130 -12.84 -22.04 -5.77
C ASP A 130 -11.36 -21.67 -5.60
N LEU A 131 -10.90 -21.38 -4.37
CA LEU A 131 -9.50 -21.11 -4.03
C LEU A 131 -8.92 -22.21 -3.14
N ALA A 132 -9.50 -22.46 -1.96
CA ALA A 132 -9.08 -23.49 -1.02
C ALA A 132 -10.17 -23.80 0.03
N PRO A 133 -10.27 -25.08 0.49
CA PRO A 133 -11.26 -25.48 1.48
C PRO A 133 -10.92 -25.07 2.93
N THR A 134 -9.71 -24.57 3.16
CA THR A 134 -9.20 -24.15 4.48
C THR A 134 -8.65 -22.74 4.42
N ALA A 135 -8.70 -22.02 5.54
CA ALA A 135 -8.01 -20.75 5.69
C ALA A 135 -6.50 -20.88 5.45
N ALA A 136 -5.88 -19.87 4.86
CA ALA A 136 -4.46 -19.89 4.53
C ALA A 136 -3.87 -18.49 4.36
N LEU A 137 -2.56 -18.41 4.55
CA LEU A 137 -1.74 -17.28 4.15
C LEU A 137 -1.08 -17.56 2.80
N TYR A 138 -1.18 -16.60 1.90
CA TYR A 138 -0.56 -16.61 0.59
C TYR A 138 0.37 -15.42 0.42
N HIS A 139 1.48 -15.63 -0.28
CA HIS A 139 2.31 -14.57 -0.85
C HIS A 139 1.90 -14.36 -2.32
N TYR A 140 1.70 -13.11 -2.75
CA TYR A 140 1.32 -12.80 -4.14
C TYR A 140 2.56 -12.61 -5.03
N THR A 141 2.68 -13.41 -6.09
CA THR A 141 3.79 -13.32 -7.05
C THR A 141 3.38 -12.50 -8.27
N SER A 142 3.91 -11.28 -8.38
CA SER A 142 3.54 -10.35 -9.45
C SER A 142 3.99 -10.79 -10.85
N LYS A 143 5.06 -11.59 -10.96
CA LYS A 143 5.60 -12.05 -12.25
C LYS A 143 4.68 -13.07 -12.94
N GLU A 144 4.20 -14.05 -12.18
CA GLU A 144 3.32 -15.11 -12.69
C GLU A 144 1.85 -14.79 -12.49
N HIS A 145 1.52 -13.75 -11.72
CA HIS A 145 0.18 -13.45 -11.25
C HIS A 145 -0.43 -14.68 -10.56
N CYS A 146 0.20 -15.08 -9.45
CA CYS A 146 -0.15 -16.28 -8.69
C CYS A 146 -0.17 -16.01 -7.18
N LEU A 147 -0.77 -16.92 -6.44
CA LEU A 147 -0.66 -17.01 -4.98
C LEU A 147 0.23 -18.20 -4.60
N GLU A 148 1.27 -17.96 -3.82
CA GLU A 148 2.10 -18.98 -3.17
C GLU A 148 1.55 -19.26 -1.78
N GLN A 149 0.97 -20.45 -1.57
CA GLN A 149 0.44 -20.85 -0.27
C GLN A 149 1.57 -21.09 0.72
N ARG A 150 1.71 -20.19 1.69
CA ARG A 150 2.77 -20.26 2.70
C ARG A 150 2.39 -21.16 3.85
N VAL A 151 1.15 -21.11 4.30
CA VAL A 151 0.67 -21.95 5.41
C VAL A 151 -0.85 -22.04 5.41
N SER A 152 -1.39 -23.16 5.92
CA SER A 152 -2.81 -23.39 6.13
C SER A 152 -3.15 -23.45 7.62
N TYR A 153 -4.34 -22.94 7.94
CA TYR A 153 -4.90 -22.88 9.30
C TYR A 153 -6.20 -23.68 9.36
N SER A 154 -6.57 -24.09 10.57
CA SER A 154 -7.94 -24.53 10.83
C SER A 154 -8.93 -23.38 10.57
N ASN A 155 -10.12 -23.72 10.08
CA ASN A 155 -11.16 -22.71 9.81
C ASN A 155 -11.66 -22.08 11.12
N GLU A 156 -11.67 -22.85 12.20
CA GLU A 156 -12.01 -22.42 13.55
C GLU A 156 -11.03 -21.34 14.05
N ARG A 157 -9.73 -21.54 13.82
CA ARG A 157 -8.71 -20.55 14.21
C ARG A 157 -8.84 -19.26 13.44
N PHE A 158 -9.05 -19.33 12.13
CA PHE A 158 -9.28 -18.14 11.32
C PHE A 158 -10.57 -17.42 11.74
N ALA A 159 -11.65 -18.15 12.02
CA ALA A 159 -12.90 -17.57 12.51
C ALA A 159 -12.72 -16.86 13.86
N ALA A 160 -11.92 -17.41 14.77
CA ALA A 160 -11.62 -16.77 16.06
C ALA A 160 -10.84 -15.46 15.87
N LEU A 161 -9.85 -15.44 14.96
CA LEU A 161 -9.10 -14.23 14.61
C LEU A 161 -10.00 -13.14 14.02
N MET A 162 -10.98 -13.53 13.18
CA MET A 162 -11.85 -12.60 12.44
C MET A 162 -13.19 -12.32 13.13
N LYS A 163 -13.39 -12.77 14.38
CA LYS A 163 -14.69 -12.76 15.07
C LYS A 163 -15.36 -11.38 15.15
N ASP A 164 -14.56 -10.31 15.28
CA ASP A 164 -15.02 -8.94 15.45
C ASP A 164 -15.16 -8.18 14.12
N PHE A 165 -14.81 -8.81 12.99
CA PHE A 165 -14.88 -8.21 11.66
C PHE A 165 -16.15 -8.58 10.90
N PRO A 166 -16.50 -7.86 9.82
CA PRO A 166 -17.64 -8.21 8.98
C PRO A 166 -17.52 -9.62 8.38
N PRO A 167 -18.66 -10.28 8.08
CA PRO A 167 -18.64 -11.54 7.35
C PRO A 167 -17.85 -11.44 6.04
N HIS A 168 -17.16 -12.52 5.67
CA HIS A 168 -16.30 -12.57 4.47
C HIS A 168 -15.13 -11.58 4.46
N ALA A 169 -14.83 -10.91 5.58
CA ALA A 169 -13.61 -10.13 5.70
C ALA A 169 -12.37 -11.04 5.61
N PHE A 170 -11.32 -10.48 5.02
CA PHE A 170 -10.00 -11.09 4.92
C PHE A 170 -8.93 -10.03 5.18
N LEU A 171 -7.69 -10.46 5.33
CA LEU A 171 -6.56 -9.58 5.61
C LEU A 171 -5.60 -9.53 4.42
N VAL A 172 -5.12 -8.34 4.11
CA VAL A 172 -4.03 -8.11 3.15
C VAL A 172 -2.87 -7.50 3.90
N GLY A 173 -1.69 -8.07 3.72
CA GLY A 173 -0.45 -7.57 4.31
C GLY A 173 0.50 -7.02 3.27
N LEU A 174 1.30 -6.03 3.69
CA LEU A 174 2.44 -5.56 2.92
C LEU A 174 3.73 -5.67 3.75
N SER A 175 4.82 -5.95 3.06
CA SER A 175 6.18 -5.90 3.59
C SER A 175 7.11 -5.21 2.60
N SER A 176 8.28 -4.77 3.07
CA SER A 176 9.29 -4.09 2.26
C SER A 176 10.63 -4.80 2.31
N ILE A 177 11.27 -4.93 1.16
CA ILE A 177 12.65 -5.42 1.02
C ILE A 177 13.56 -4.21 0.81
N HIS A 178 14.09 -3.64 1.90
CA HIS A 178 14.90 -2.42 1.85
C HIS A 178 16.10 -2.53 0.90
N TRP A 179 16.68 -3.71 0.75
CA TRP A 179 17.81 -3.94 -0.15
C TRP A 179 17.50 -3.58 -1.60
N ARG A 180 16.26 -3.79 -2.09
CA ARG A 180 15.89 -3.44 -3.46
C ARG A 180 16.09 -1.96 -3.75
N GLU A 181 15.70 -1.10 -2.82
CA GLU A 181 15.92 0.35 -2.91
C GLU A 181 17.37 0.73 -2.58
N ALA A 182 17.99 0.08 -1.58
CA ALA A 182 19.34 0.41 -1.11
C ALA A 182 20.43 0.12 -2.15
N TRP A 183 20.22 -0.88 -3.00
CA TRP A 183 21.09 -1.16 -4.15
C TRP A 183 21.32 0.09 -5.03
N LYS A 184 20.28 0.91 -5.24
CA LYS A 184 20.38 2.13 -6.06
C LYS A 184 20.58 3.40 -5.24
N TYR A 185 19.87 3.51 -4.11
CA TYR A 185 19.72 4.78 -3.39
C TYR A 185 20.51 4.85 -2.07
N GLY A 186 21.23 3.80 -1.72
CA GLY A 186 22.02 3.73 -0.49
C GLY A 186 21.18 4.07 0.73
N GLU A 187 21.69 4.98 1.56
CA GLU A 187 21.06 5.37 2.83
C GLU A 187 19.61 5.90 2.65
N ARG A 188 19.24 6.45 1.48
CA ARG A 188 17.88 6.98 1.24
C ARG A 188 16.79 5.91 1.07
N ALA A 189 17.16 4.64 0.95
CA ALA A 189 16.24 3.57 0.60
C ALA A 189 15.04 3.45 1.52
N PHE A 190 15.21 3.58 2.84
CA PHE A 190 14.10 3.49 3.79
C PHE A 190 12.97 4.48 3.46
N ARG A 191 13.28 5.75 3.11
CA ARG A 191 12.24 6.72 2.68
C ARG A 191 11.46 6.25 1.46
N TYR A 192 12.18 5.68 0.51
CA TYR A 192 11.61 5.25 -0.75
C TYR A 192 10.72 4.02 -0.58
N CYS A 193 11.10 3.08 0.29
CA CYS A 193 10.19 2.02 0.72
C CYS A 193 8.90 2.58 1.33
N GLN A 194 8.97 3.58 2.21
CA GLN A 194 7.77 4.20 2.79
C GLN A 194 6.87 4.88 1.74
N HIS A 195 7.46 5.54 0.74
CA HIS A 195 6.69 6.13 -0.37
C HIS A 195 6.01 5.05 -1.23
N ASP A 196 6.72 3.97 -1.54
CA ASP A 196 6.22 2.86 -2.34
C ASP A 196 5.08 2.11 -1.64
N VAL A 197 5.19 1.92 -0.32
CA VAL A 197 4.09 1.39 0.52
C VAL A 197 2.89 2.32 0.49
N GLY A 198 3.08 3.64 0.57
CA GLY A 198 2.01 4.62 0.41
C GLY A 198 1.27 4.49 -0.93
N HIS A 199 2.00 4.26 -2.02
CA HIS A 199 1.42 3.96 -3.32
C HIS A 199 0.66 2.63 -3.34
N ALA A 200 1.21 1.58 -2.72
CA ALA A 200 0.57 0.27 -2.62
C ALA A 200 -0.73 0.31 -1.80
N ILE A 201 -0.79 1.08 -0.70
CA ILE A 201 -2.03 1.32 0.05
C ILE A 201 -3.09 1.95 -0.86
N GLY A 202 -2.70 2.97 -1.63
CA GLY A 202 -3.60 3.64 -2.56
C GLY A 202 -4.15 2.69 -3.64
N THR A 203 -3.30 1.86 -4.24
CA THR A 203 -3.75 0.90 -5.27
C THR A 203 -4.57 -0.24 -4.69
N LEU A 204 -4.26 -0.74 -3.49
CA LEU A 204 -5.11 -1.71 -2.78
C LEU A 204 -6.50 -1.14 -2.50
N ARG A 205 -6.59 0.11 -2.03
CA ARG A 205 -7.89 0.74 -1.75
C ARG A 205 -8.70 0.97 -3.03
N ILE A 206 -8.05 1.40 -4.11
CA ILE A 206 -8.68 1.55 -5.44
C ILE A 206 -9.14 0.19 -5.98
N ALA A 207 -8.33 -0.87 -5.83
CA ALA A 207 -8.70 -2.23 -6.22
C ALA A 207 -9.91 -2.74 -5.44
N ALA A 208 -9.96 -2.51 -4.12
CA ALA A 208 -11.14 -2.79 -3.30
C ALA A 208 -12.37 -2.02 -3.81
N ALA A 209 -12.24 -0.71 -4.07
CA ALA A 209 -13.34 0.10 -4.57
C ALA A 209 -13.90 -0.42 -5.92
N ALA A 210 -13.02 -0.87 -6.82
CA ALA A 210 -13.40 -1.42 -8.12
C ALA A 210 -14.22 -2.71 -8.03
N LEU A 211 -14.15 -3.40 -6.88
CA LEU A 211 -14.92 -4.60 -6.56
C LEU A 211 -16.10 -4.32 -5.63
N GLY A 212 -16.39 -3.05 -5.31
CA GLY A 212 -17.41 -2.68 -4.31
C GLY A 212 -17.04 -3.14 -2.90
N TRP A 213 -15.75 -3.24 -2.61
CA TRP A 213 -15.20 -3.63 -1.31
C TRP A 213 -14.71 -2.41 -0.54
N ARG A 214 -14.69 -2.56 0.79
CA ARG A 214 -14.05 -1.65 1.73
C ARG A 214 -12.67 -2.19 2.09
N MET A 215 -11.77 -1.27 2.42
CA MET A 215 -10.45 -1.59 2.96
C MET A 215 -10.15 -0.62 4.10
N LEU A 216 -9.57 -1.11 5.18
CA LEU A 216 -9.17 -0.31 6.33
C LEU A 216 -7.85 -0.83 6.92
N LEU A 217 -6.91 0.08 7.16
CA LEU A 217 -5.65 -0.26 7.83
C LEU A 217 -5.88 -0.57 9.31
N LEU A 218 -5.28 -1.65 9.79
CA LEU A 218 -5.32 -2.04 11.20
C LEU A 218 -4.11 -1.43 11.92
N GLU A 219 -4.23 -0.16 12.31
CA GLU A 219 -3.15 0.61 12.93
C GLU A 219 -2.63 0.01 14.24
N GLY A 220 -3.48 -0.68 15.01
CA GLY A 220 -3.15 -1.12 16.37
C GLY A 220 -2.24 -2.34 16.49
N LEU A 221 -1.95 -3.07 15.40
CA LEU A 221 -1.02 -4.20 15.45
C LEU A 221 0.42 -3.72 15.69
N SER A 222 1.19 -4.50 16.45
CA SER A 222 2.64 -4.31 16.52
C SER A 222 3.32 -4.88 15.28
N ASP A 223 4.53 -4.41 14.99
CA ASP A 223 5.33 -4.94 13.88
C ASP A 223 5.67 -6.42 14.09
N GLU A 224 5.90 -6.86 15.34
CA GLU A 224 6.12 -8.26 15.69
C GLU A 224 4.89 -9.14 15.36
N SER A 225 3.67 -8.63 15.63
CA SER A 225 2.44 -9.31 15.25
C SER A 225 2.33 -9.45 13.73
N ILE A 226 2.66 -8.40 12.98
CA ILE A 226 2.64 -8.42 11.51
C ILE A 226 3.67 -9.43 10.98
N GLU A 227 4.89 -9.44 11.54
CA GLU A 227 5.92 -10.41 11.16
C GLU A 227 5.50 -11.85 11.41
N GLY A 228 4.84 -12.12 12.55
CA GLY A 228 4.31 -13.44 12.85
C GLY A 228 3.21 -13.87 11.89
N LEU A 229 2.25 -12.97 11.61
CA LEU A 229 1.13 -13.22 10.69
C LEU A 229 1.60 -13.48 9.26
N LEU A 230 2.59 -12.72 8.79
CA LEU A 230 3.12 -12.82 7.42
C LEU A 230 4.29 -13.81 7.29
N GLY A 231 4.80 -14.33 8.41
CA GLY A 231 5.93 -15.27 8.45
C GLY A 231 7.29 -14.64 8.16
N LEU A 232 7.45 -13.33 8.35
CA LEU A 232 8.69 -12.61 8.04
C LEU A 232 9.79 -12.90 9.07
N ASN A 233 9.40 -13.26 10.31
CA ASN A 233 10.31 -13.63 11.38
C ASN A 233 10.86 -15.07 11.25
N ARG A 234 10.52 -15.80 10.18
CA ARG A 234 10.97 -17.19 9.97
C ARG A 234 12.39 -17.25 9.45
N ALA A 235 13.38 -17.25 10.35
CA ALA A 235 14.79 -17.26 9.98
C ALA A 235 15.20 -18.37 9.00
N THR A 236 14.60 -19.55 9.10
CA THR A 236 14.83 -20.70 8.21
C THR A 236 14.37 -20.46 6.78
N ASP A 237 13.31 -19.69 6.60
CA ASP A 237 12.70 -19.45 5.29
C ASP A 237 13.50 -18.40 4.51
N PHE A 238 14.28 -17.57 5.22
CA PHE A 238 15.11 -16.49 4.67
C PHE A 238 16.62 -16.72 4.88
N GLU A 239 17.06 -17.93 5.20
CA GLU A 239 18.45 -18.23 5.57
C GLU A 239 19.49 -17.72 4.55
N GLN A 240 19.17 -17.79 3.26
CA GLN A 240 20.02 -17.34 2.16
C GLN A 240 19.42 -16.16 1.38
N ALA A 241 18.37 -15.53 1.93
CA ALA A 241 17.60 -14.50 1.25
C ALA A 241 17.60 -13.20 2.03
N GLU A 242 17.48 -12.10 1.31
CA GLU A 242 17.32 -10.77 1.86
C GLU A 242 16.02 -10.71 2.66
N ARG A 243 16.08 -10.06 3.83
CA ARG A 243 14.95 -9.96 4.75
C ARG A 243 13.87 -9.02 4.22
N GLU A 244 12.67 -9.27 4.72
CA GLU A 244 11.51 -8.39 4.58
C GLU A 244 11.22 -7.73 5.92
N CYS A 245 10.85 -6.47 5.89
CA CYS A 245 10.37 -5.72 7.04
C CYS A 245 8.84 -5.60 6.96
N PRO A 246 8.11 -5.76 8.07
CA PRO A 246 6.65 -5.58 8.09
C PRO A 246 6.31 -4.11 7.80
N ASP A 247 5.26 -3.86 7.02
CA ASP A 247 4.74 -2.50 6.83
C ASP A 247 3.35 -2.35 7.45
N LEU A 248 2.39 -3.20 7.07
CA LEU A 248 1.00 -3.09 7.53
C LEU A 248 0.19 -4.37 7.31
N ILE A 249 -0.93 -4.44 8.02
CA ILE A 249 -2.08 -5.29 7.70
C ILE A 249 -3.30 -4.38 7.48
N ALA A 250 -4.09 -4.71 6.48
CA ALA A 250 -5.39 -4.10 6.20
C ALA A 250 -6.47 -5.17 6.23
N MET A 251 -7.63 -4.84 6.79
CA MET A 251 -8.84 -5.62 6.58
C MET A 251 -9.50 -5.19 5.27
N VAL A 252 -9.95 -6.17 4.49
CA VAL A 252 -10.76 -5.98 3.28
C VAL A 252 -12.04 -6.78 3.43
N CYS A 253 -13.18 -6.19 3.07
CA CYS A 253 -14.46 -6.88 3.08
C CYS A 253 -15.39 -6.36 1.97
N PRO A 254 -16.29 -7.20 1.44
CA PRO A 254 -17.41 -6.71 0.64
C PRO A 254 -18.19 -5.66 1.43
N GLU A 255 -18.60 -4.58 0.76
CA GLU A 255 -19.32 -3.51 1.46
C GLU A 255 -20.67 -4.02 2.02
N ASP A 256 -20.81 -3.91 3.34
CA ASP A 256 -22.05 -4.15 4.09
C ASP A 256 -22.55 -2.82 4.67
N LYS A 257 -23.85 -2.57 4.54
CA LYS A 257 -24.53 -1.36 5.07
C LYS A 257 -24.93 -1.50 6.53
N SER A 258 -24.77 -2.69 7.12
CA SER A 258 -25.11 -2.95 8.51
C SER A 258 -24.21 -2.15 9.45
N PRO A 259 -24.77 -1.30 10.34
CA PRO A 259 -24.01 -0.61 11.35
C PRO A 259 -23.20 -1.58 12.22
N ARG A 260 -21.89 -1.35 12.33
CA ARG A 260 -21.01 -2.16 13.18
C ARG A 260 -19.81 -1.37 13.65
N GLU A 261 -19.41 -1.56 14.90
CA GLU A 261 -18.11 -1.12 15.38
C GLU A 261 -17.07 -2.19 15.07
N ILE A 262 -15.96 -1.79 14.47
CA ILE A 262 -14.85 -2.69 14.17
C ILE A 262 -13.56 -2.21 14.82
N PRO A 263 -12.73 -3.11 15.36
CA PRO A 263 -11.43 -2.75 15.89
C PRO A 263 -10.45 -2.43 14.76
N LEU A 264 -9.54 -1.48 15.01
CA LEU A 264 -8.37 -1.18 14.17
C LEU A 264 -7.17 -2.06 14.55
N SER A 265 -7.41 -3.20 15.18
CA SER A 265 -6.39 -4.16 15.63
C SER A 265 -6.96 -5.58 15.53
N LEU A 266 -6.09 -6.57 15.63
CA LEU A 266 -6.49 -7.96 15.90
C LEU A 266 -6.29 -8.25 17.39
N GLU A 267 -7.07 -9.18 17.93
CA GLU A 267 -6.90 -9.59 19.33
C GLU A 267 -5.54 -10.29 19.51
N PRO A 268 -4.65 -9.79 20.40
CA PRO A 268 -3.28 -10.30 20.49
C PRO A 268 -3.20 -11.81 20.78
N SER A 269 -4.08 -12.34 21.63
CA SER A 269 -4.10 -13.77 21.94
C SER A 269 -4.48 -14.61 20.71
N GLU A 270 -5.40 -14.14 19.87
CA GLU A 270 -5.79 -14.85 18.65
C GLU A 270 -4.66 -14.84 17.60
N VAL A 271 -3.91 -13.73 17.51
CA VAL A 271 -2.72 -13.64 16.68
C VAL A 271 -1.67 -14.65 17.14
N GLU A 272 -1.36 -14.69 18.44
CA GLU A 272 -0.39 -15.62 19.01
C GLU A 272 -0.78 -17.08 18.78
N GLU A 273 -2.06 -17.42 18.96
CA GLU A 273 -2.56 -18.77 18.76
C GLU A 273 -2.53 -19.19 17.28
N LEU A 274 -2.89 -18.29 16.36
CA LEU A 274 -2.77 -18.52 14.91
C LEU A 274 -1.30 -18.74 14.51
N VAL A 275 -0.38 -17.89 14.99
CA VAL A 275 1.06 -18.03 14.73
C VAL A 275 1.58 -19.35 15.30
N ARG A 276 1.16 -19.75 16.50
CA ARG A 276 1.55 -21.02 17.11
C ARG A 276 1.09 -22.22 16.31
N GLU A 277 -0.16 -22.22 15.81
CA GLU A 277 -0.68 -23.29 14.96
C GLU A 277 0.11 -23.43 13.65
N SER A 278 0.61 -22.31 13.12
CA SER A 278 1.33 -22.25 11.84
C SER A 278 2.72 -22.90 11.87
N LEU A 279 3.38 -22.96 13.04
CA LEU A 279 4.81 -23.23 13.16
C LEU A 279 5.33 -24.47 12.39
N PRO A 280 4.64 -25.63 12.39
CA PRO A 280 5.12 -26.82 11.68
C PRO A 280 4.66 -26.91 10.21
N ARG A 281 3.86 -25.96 9.71
CA ARG A 281 3.15 -26.07 8.43
C ARG A 281 3.58 -25.06 7.37
N TRP A 282 4.62 -24.27 7.66
CA TRP A 282 5.16 -23.30 6.70
C TRP A 282 5.79 -24.00 5.48
N GLN A 283 5.52 -23.43 4.32
CA GLN A 283 5.90 -23.95 3.02
C GLN A 283 6.69 -22.91 2.24
N GLY A 284 7.66 -23.44 1.49
CA GLY A 284 8.55 -22.70 0.61
C GLY A 284 9.67 -21.92 1.31
N LYS A 285 10.73 -21.63 0.55
CA LYS A 285 11.86 -20.81 0.99
C LYS A 285 12.03 -19.59 0.10
N ALA A 286 12.30 -18.43 0.70
CA ALA A 286 12.55 -17.21 -0.06
C ALA A 286 13.75 -17.41 -0.99
N ASN A 287 13.60 -17.05 -2.27
CA ASN A 287 14.72 -17.00 -3.18
C ASN A 287 15.67 -15.87 -2.80
N ARG A 288 16.97 -16.05 -3.02
CA ARG A 288 17.92 -14.94 -2.99
C ARG A 288 17.64 -13.98 -4.15
N LEU A 289 17.75 -12.67 -3.89
CA LEU A 289 17.49 -11.63 -4.88
C LEU A 289 18.76 -11.18 -5.57
N SER A 290 19.89 -11.16 -4.87
CA SER A 290 21.19 -10.72 -5.38
C SER A 290 22.22 -11.87 -5.43
N VAL A 291 23.22 -11.74 -6.31
CA VAL A 291 24.28 -12.76 -6.47
C VAL A 291 25.27 -12.71 -5.31
N ASP A 292 25.61 -11.51 -4.85
CA ASP A 292 26.47 -11.25 -3.71
C ASP A 292 25.66 -10.76 -2.52
N ASN A 293 26.31 -10.68 -1.36
CA ASN A 293 25.64 -10.18 -0.16
C ASN A 293 25.28 -8.69 -0.31
N PRO A 294 24.08 -8.29 0.14
CA PRO A 294 23.71 -6.89 0.24
C PRO A 294 24.78 -6.06 0.94
N VAL A 295 25.02 -4.85 0.43
CA VAL A 295 25.81 -3.85 1.14
C VAL A 295 25.02 -3.43 2.38
N ALA A 296 25.64 -3.56 3.55
CA ALA A 296 25.03 -3.16 4.82
C ALA A 296 25.01 -1.63 4.94
N TRP A 297 23.84 -1.08 5.24
CA TRP A 297 23.64 0.34 5.51
C TRP A 297 23.11 0.48 6.93
N GLU A 298 24.00 0.60 7.91
CA GLU A 298 23.65 0.62 9.35
C GLU A 298 22.56 1.64 9.66
N ILE A 299 22.57 2.81 9.00
CA ILE A 299 21.56 3.85 9.20
C ILE A 299 20.14 3.42 8.80
N ILE A 300 20.01 2.45 7.87
CA ILE A 300 18.73 1.82 7.49
C ILE A 300 18.27 0.89 8.62
N ASP A 301 19.17 0.07 9.15
CA ASP A 301 18.85 -0.85 10.25
C ASP A 301 18.46 -0.07 11.51
N GLU A 302 19.20 1.00 11.83
CA GLU A 302 18.92 1.91 12.94
C GLU A 302 17.54 2.57 12.80
N VAL A 303 17.21 3.15 11.64
CA VAL A 303 15.90 3.79 11.45
C VAL A 303 14.76 2.78 11.40
N THR A 304 15.01 1.58 10.87
CA THR A 304 14.02 0.49 10.86
C THR A 304 13.69 0.07 12.29
N ALA A 305 14.71 -0.14 13.14
CA ALA A 305 14.49 -0.45 14.55
C ALA A 305 13.82 0.71 15.31
N ALA A 306 14.23 1.95 15.05
CA ALA A 306 13.67 3.13 15.70
C ALA A 306 12.23 3.47 15.27
N SER A 307 11.81 3.01 14.09
CA SER A 307 10.45 3.21 13.57
C SER A 307 9.50 2.06 13.92
N ARG A 308 9.99 1.02 14.62
CA ARG A 308 9.14 -0.11 15.01
C ARG A 308 7.94 0.35 15.81
N LYS A 309 6.77 -0.11 15.39
CA LYS A 309 5.50 0.22 16.04
C LYS A 309 5.20 -0.80 17.14
N PRO A 310 5.10 -0.37 18.42
CA PRO A 310 4.55 -1.23 19.46
C PRO A 310 3.05 -1.42 19.22
N GLY A 311 2.50 -2.53 19.72
CA GLY A 311 1.05 -2.73 19.74
C GLY A 311 0.38 -1.59 20.51
N ARG A 312 -0.78 -1.13 20.03
CA ARG A 312 -1.54 -0.06 20.67
C ARG A 312 -2.88 -0.60 21.18
N GLU A 313 -3.43 0.11 22.16
CA GLU A 313 -4.79 -0.15 22.62
C GLU A 313 -5.79 -0.14 21.45
N PRO A 314 -6.77 -1.07 21.43
CA PRO A 314 -7.74 -1.15 20.36
C PRO A 314 -8.53 0.16 20.24
N ARG A 315 -8.42 0.80 19.07
CA ARG A 315 -9.31 1.89 18.67
C ARG A 315 -10.39 1.31 17.77
N TYR A 316 -11.63 1.73 17.98
CA TYR A 316 -12.77 1.27 17.20
C TYR A 316 -13.24 2.33 16.22
N ILE A 317 -13.80 1.89 15.10
CA ILE A 317 -14.51 2.76 14.16
C ILE A 317 -15.91 2.24 13.86
N ALA A 318 -16.83 3.17 13.63
CA ALA A 318 -18.20 2.89 13.20
C ALA A 318 -18.28 2.74 11.67
N LEU A 319 -18.54 1.52 11.18
CA LEU A 319 -18.90 1.27 9.78
C LEU A 319 -20.43 1.33 9.59
N GLY A 320 -20.86 1.66 8.37
CA GLY A 320 -22.28 1.63 7.97
C GLY A 320 -23.16 2.76 8.53
N LEU A 321 -22.62 3.68 9.33
CA LEU A 321 -23.38 4.72 10.06
C LEU A 321 -23.39 6.12 9.40
N SER A 322 -22.86 6.28 8.18
CA SER A 322 -22.83 7.59 7.53
C SER A 322 -24.24 8.00 7.07
N SER A 323 -24.82 8.99 7.76
CA SER A 323 -26.12 9.61 7.48
C SER A 323 -26.02 10.94 6.73
N THR A 324 -24.81 11.45 6.51
CA THR A 324 -24.62 12.69 5.75
C THR A 324 -24.64 12.38 4.25
N PRO A 325 -25.58 12.95 3.48
CA PRO A 325 -25.49 12.92 2.03
C PRO A 325 -24.18 13.63 1.66
N LYS A 326 -23.21 12.87 1.15
CA LYS A 326 -22.02 13.46 0.51
C LYS A 326 -22.56 14.28 -0.66
N GLU A 327 -22.25 15.57 -0.73
CA GLU A 327 -22.65 16.41 -1.85
C GLU A 327 -22.18 15.76 -3.16
N GLU A 328 -23.12 15.15 -3.88
CA GLU A 328 -22.91 14.62 -5.20
C GLU A 328 -22.85 15.79 -6.18
N GLU A 329 -21.69 16.43 -6.29
CA GLU A 329 -21.46 17.24 -7.49
C GLU A 329 -21.33 16.28 -8.69
N PRO A 330 -22.06 16.53 -9.79
CA PRO A 330 -21.95 15.72 -11.00
C PRO A 330 -20.56 15.89 -11.59
N LEU A 331 -19.63 15.02 -11.18
CA LEU A 331 -18.43 14.76 -11.95
C LEU A 331 -18.92 14.28 -13.32
N LEU A 332 -18.63 15.08 -14.36
CA LEU A 332 -18.81 14.69 -15.75
C LEU A 332 -18.30 13.26 -15.90
N ALA A 333 -19.19 12.33 -16.27
CA ALA A 333 -18.84 10.93 -16.40
C ALA A 333 -17.65 10.82 -17.37
N THR A 334 -16.48 10.43 -16.85
CA THR A 334 -15.41 10.03 -17.74
C THR A 334 -15.84 8.70 -18.37
N PRO A 335 -15.71 8.53 -19.69
CA PRO A 335 -16.11 7.29 -20.35
C PRO A 335 -15.16 6.13 -20.05
N LEU A 336 -14.10 6.37 -19.26
CA LEU A 336 -13.06 5.39 -18.99
C LEU A 336 -13.45 4.48 -17.83
N SER A 337 -13.27 3.18 -18.02
CA SER A 337 -13.39 2.20 -16.95
C SER A 337 -12.26 2.36 -15.93
N ALA A 338 -12.51 1.93 -14.69
CA ALA A 338 -11.49 1.85 -13.66
C ALA A 338 -10.29 1.01 -14.12
N ARG A 339 -10.57 -0.15 -14.73
CA ARG A 339 -9.57 -1.05 -15.29
C ARG A 339 -8.69 -0.34 -16.32
N HIS A 340 -9.29 0.36 -17.27
CA HIS A 340 -8.54 1.08 -18.30
C HIS A 340 -7.57 2.09 -17.70
N VAL A 341 -8.04 2.92 -16.76
CA VAL A 341 -7.20 3.91 -16.07
C VAL A 341 -6.06 3.25 -15.31
N ILE A 342 -6.34 2.19 -14.54
CA ILE A 342 -5.34 1.46 -13.73
C ILE A 342 -4.25 0.86 -14.62
N HIS A 343 -4.62 0.15 -15.69
CA HIS A 343 -3.66 -0.53 -16.56
C HIS A 343 -2.85 0.44 -17.42
N GLN A 344 -3.42 1.60 -17.81
CA GLN A 344 -2.74 2.61 -18.62
C GLN A 344 -1.91 3.61 -17.80
N ARG A 345 -2.12 3.73 -16.48
CA ARG A 345 -1.39 4.67 -15.63
C ARG A 345 0.12 4.52 -15.79
N ARG A 346 0.82 5.59 -16.17
CA ARG A 346 2.30 5.65 -16.20
C ARG A 346 2.78 6.94 -15.58
N SER A 347 3.97 6.91 -14.99
CA SER A 347 4.65 8.14 -14.58
C SER A 347 5.14 8.86 -15.84
N ALA A 348 4.70 10.10 -16.04
CA ALA A 348 5.13 10.91 -17.17
C ALA A 348 6.66 11.12 -17.15
N LEU A 349 7.32 10.95 -18.30
CA LEU A 349 8.77 11.13 -18.41
C LEU A 349 9.15 12.59 -18.69
N ALA A 350 8.28 13.32 -19.39
CA ALA A 350 8.45 14.73 -19.69
C ALA A 350 7.08 15.38 -19.92
N PHE A 351 7.01 16.68 -19.67
CA PHE A 351 5.91 17.54 -20.08
C PHE A 351 6.43 18.54 -21.12
N ASP A 352 5.58 19.02 -22.02
CA ASP A 352 5.97 19.91 -23.12
C ASP A 352 6.39 21.34 -22.68
N GLY A 353 6.17 21.66 -21.40
CA GLY A 353 6.42 22.97 -20.82
C GLY A 353 5.62 24.09 -21.49
N LYS A 354 4.54 23.78 -22.20
CA LYS A 354 3.73 24.72 -22.99
C LYS A 354 2.26 24.63 -22.64
N THR A 355 1.72 23.42 -22.55
CA THR A 355 0.30 23.17 -22.34
C THR A 355 -0.13 23.54 -20.92
N ALA A 356 -1.28 24.23 -20.82
CA ALA A 356 -1.93 24.55 -19.56
C ALA A 356 -3.13 23.62 -19.31
N ILE A 357 -3.45 23.40 -18.04
CA ILE A 357 -4.70 22.73 -17.64
C ILE A 357 -5.75 23.77 -17.26
N SER A 358 -7.03 23.42 -17.36
CA SER A 358 -8.11 24.27 -16.82
C SER A 358 -8.06 24.32 -15.28
N ALA A 359 -8.53 25.42 -14.70
CA ALA A 359 -8.77 25.51 -13.26
C ALA A 359 -9.65 24.35 -12.76
N ASP A 360 -10.71 24.00 -13.51
CA ASP A 360 -11.60 22.89 -13.18
C ASP A 360 -10.85 21.55 -13.03
N SER A 361 -10.03 21.16 -14.00
CA SER A 361 -9.22 19.94 -13.93
C SER A 361 -8.23 19.98 -12.76
N PHE A 362 -7.61 21.14 -12.52
CA PHE A 362 -6.69 21.34 -11.42
C PHE A 362 -7.39 21.15 -10.05
N PHE A 363 -8.49 21.85 -9.80
CA PHE A 363 -9.23 21.73 -8.55
C PHE A 363 -9.88 20.35 -8.36
N LYS A 364 -10.29 19.68 -9.43
CA LYS A 364 -10.70 18.27 -9.39
C LYS A 364 -9.60 17.36 -8.86
N MET A 365 -8.36 17.51 -9.35
CA MET A 365 -7.21 16.76 -8.83
C MET A 365 -6.94 17.09 -7.35
N LEU A 366 -7.02 18.38 -6.96
CA LEU A 366 -6.81 18.78 -5.57
C LEU A 366 -7.85 18.19 -4.62
N ARG A 367 -9.13 18.12 -5.04
CA ARG A 367 -10.19 17.49 -4.24
C ARG A 367 -9.87 16.02 -3.93
N ARG A 368 -9.26 15.27 -4.87
CA ARG A 368 -8.87 13.86 -4.66
C ARG A 368 -7.81 13.67 -3.58
N VAL A 369 -6.98 14.67 -3.31
CA VAL A 369 -5.95 14.60 -2.26
C VAL A 369 -6.43 15.14 -0.91
N MET A 370 -7.68 15.62 -0.82
CA MET A 370 -8.25 16.12 0.43
C MET A 370 -8.75 14.96 1.31
N PRO A 371 -8.22 14.80 2.54
CA PRO A 371 -8.53 13.66 3.40
C PRO A 371 -9.85 13.80 4.16
N GLY A 372 -10.48 14.98 4.14
CA GLY A 372 -11.67 15.25 4.96
C GLY A 372 -11.37 15.14 6.46
N ALA A 373 -10.34 15.86 6.95
CA ALA A 373 -9.86 15.74 8.34
C ALA A 373 -10.93 15.89 9.43
N ALA A 374 -11.97 16.68 9.17
CA ALA A 374 -13.10 16.89 10.08
C ALA A 374 -14.15 15.76 10.05
N LEU A 375 -14.01 14.81 9.12
CA LEU A 375 -14.92 13.67 8.98
C LEU A 375 -14.37 12.48 9.77
N GLU A 376 -15.31 11.72 10.34
CA GLU A 376 -15.05 10.37 10.83
C GLU A 376 -14.42 9.51 9.73
N ILE A 377 -13.54 8.58 10.10
CA ILE A 377 -12.72 7.78 9.15
C ILE A 377 -13.60 7.12 8.08
N ALA A 378 -14.69 6.47 8.49
CA ALA A 378 -15.62 5.78 7.58
C ALA A 378 -16.38 6.71 6.63
N ALA A 379 -16.40 8.03 6.91
CA ALA A 379 -17.05 9.05 6.08
C ALA A 379 -16.05 9.82 5.21
N ARG A 380 -14.73 9.62 5.40
CA ARG A 380 -13.70 10.27 4.57
C ARG A 380 -13.85 9.88 3.09
N PRO A 381 -13.43 10.74 2.15
CA PRO A 381 -13.46 10.39 0.73
C PRO A 381 -12.39 9.34 0.38
N MET A 382 -12.68 8.47 -0.58
CA MET A 382 -11.70 7.52 -1.12
C MET A 382 -10.47 8.27 -1.68
N PRO A 383 -9.22 7.83 -1.39
CA PRO A 383 -8.84 6.62 -0.65
C PRO A 383 -8.59 6.83 0.86
N TRP A 384 -8.91 8.01 1.39
CA TRP A 384 -8.59 8.42 2.76
C TRP A 384 -9.46 7.73 3.81
N ASP A 385 -10.54 7.07 3.39
CA ASP A 385 -11.36 6.17 4.20
C ASP A 385 -10.64 4.88 4.61
N ALA A 386 -9.51 4.55 3.98
CA ALA A 386 -8.68 3.42 4.36
C ALA A 386 -7.73 3.72 5.54
N ILE A 387 -7.46 5.00 5.81
CA ILE A 387 -6.38 5.43 6.69
C ILE A 387 -6.95 6.01 7.99
N PRO A 388 -6.72 5.36 9.15
CA PRO A 388 -7.41 5.72 10.39
C PRO A 388 -6.75 6.84 11.21
N TRP A 389 -5.58 7.34 10.81
CA TRP A 389 -4.93 8.45 11.50
C TRP A 389 -5.24 9.80 10.85
N ASP A 390 -5.02 10.88 11.58
CA ASP A 390 -5.24 12.23 11.09
C ASP A 390 -4.18 12.63 10.06
N PRO A 391 -4.53 13.49 9.08
CA PRO A 391 -3.59 13.91 8.06
C PRO A 391 -2.46 14.77 8.67
N MET A 392 -1.25 14.23 8.60
CA MET A 392 -0.02 14.90 9.11
C MET A 392 0.74 15.66 8.02
N ILE A 393 0.26 15.64 6.77
CA ILE A 393 0.95 16.20 5.59
C ILE A 393 0.05 17.22 4.90
N HIS A 394 0.58 18.43 4.71
CA HIS A 394 -0.01 19.51 3.91
C HIS A 394 0.86 19.76 2.66
N LEU A 395 0.31 20.35 1.60
CA LEU A 395 1.01 20.45 0.31
C LEU A 395 1.36 21.91 -0.01
N ALA A 396 2.65 22.18 -0.17
CA ALA A 396 3.12 23.41 -0.81
C ALA A 396 3.26 23.15 -2.31
N MET A 397 2.70 24.02 -3.15
CA MET A 397 2.53 23.78 -4.58
C MET A 397 2.94 24.99 -5.41
N PHE A 398 3.88 24.79 -6.33
CA PHE A 398 4.21 25.77 -7.35
C PHE A 398 3.23 25.64 -8.53
N VAL A 399 2.35 26.62 -8.69
CA VAL A 399 1.36 26.71 -9.76
C VAL A 399 1.91 27.61 -10.85
N HIS A 400 2.02 27.08 -12.08
CA HIS A 400 2.60 27.82 -13.21
C HIS A 400 1.62 28.03 -14.37
N ARG A 401 0.97 26.94 -14.83
CA ARG A 401 0.15 26.93 -16.07
C ARG A 401 -1.21 26.31 -15.81
N VAL A 402 -2.00 27.00 -15.00
CA VAL A 402 -3.40 26.68 -14.76
C VAL A 402 -4.21 27.88 -15.24
N ASN A 403 -5.06 27.69 -16.25
CA ASN A 403 -5.90 28.77 -16.76
C ASN A 403 -6.75 29.33 -15.61
N ASP A 404 -6.96 30.66 -15.62
CA ASP A 404 -7.77 31.35 -14.61
C ASP A 404 -7.26 31.23 -13.16
N THR A 405 -5.99 30.85 -12.98
CA THR A 405 -5.30 30.84 -11.67
C THR A 405 -3.99 31.61 -11.77
N VAL A 406 -3.74 32.51 -10.82
CA VAL A 406 -2.49 33.30 -10.79
C VAL A 406 -1.30 32.37 -10.52
N PRO A 407 -0.21 32.40 -11.33
CA PRO A 407 0.98 31.62 -11.04
C PRO A 407 1.62 32.02 -9.70
N GLY A 408 2.07 31.05 -8.91
CA GLY A 408 2.63 31.32 -7.59
C GLY A 408 2.86 30.08 -6.75
N LEU A 409 3.30 30.28 -5.51
CA LEU A 409 3.39 29.23 -4.50
C LEU A 409 2.14 29.26 -3.63
N TYR A 410 1.44 28.13 -3.54
CA TYR A 410 0.22 27.97 -2.76
C TYR A 410 0.40 26.92 -1.68
N MET A 411 -0.33 27.05 -0.57
CA MET A 411 -0.41 26.03 0.47
C MET A 411 -1.81 25.41 0.50
N LEU A 412 -1.92 24.12 0.19
CA LEU A 412 -3.14 23.35 0.36
C LEU A 412 -3.18 22.74 1.77
N LEU A 413 -4.02 23.35 2.63
CA LEU A 413 -4.25 22.88 3.99
C LEU A 413 -5.17 21.66 3.99
N ARG A 414 -4.60 20.48 4.17
CA ARG A 414 -5.35 19.21 4.23
C ARG A 414 -6.06 18.96 5.57
N ASP A 415 -5.67 19.70 6.60
CA ASP A 415 -6.41 19.86 7.86
C ASP A 415 -6.53 21.37 8.17
N PRO A 416 -7.73 21.96 8.06
CA PRO A 416 -7.95 23.38 8.35
C PRO A 416 -7.60 23.78 9.79
N SER A 417 -7.65 22.86 10.76
CA SER A 417 -7.33 23.15 12.16
C SER A 417 -5.86 23.53 12.37
N LYS A 418 -4.97 23.16 11.43
CA LYS A 418 -3.53 23.45 11.50
C LYS A 418 -3.14 24.80 10.91
N LYS A 419 -4.10 25.58 10.39
CA LYS A 419 -3.84 26.86 9.71
C LYS A 419 -2.96 27.80 10.53
N GLU A 420 -3.36 28.12 11.76
CA GLU A 420 -2.63 29.09 12.60
C GLU A 420 -1.21 28.62 12.94
N THR A 421 -1.06 27.33 13.27
CA THR A 421 0.24 26.74 13.58
C THR A 421 1.18 26.81 12.39
N LEU A 422 0.69 26.51 11.19
CA LEU A 422 1.48 26.59 9.96
C LEU A 422 1.85 28.04 9.63
N GLN A 423 0.90 28.97 9.72
CA GLN A 423 1.17 30.40 9.48
C GLN A 423 2.25 30.95 10.43
N LYS A 424 2.21 30.59 11.72
CA LYS A 424 3.23 30.98 12.71
C LYS A 424 4.61 30.39 12.42
N ALA A 425 4.67 29.22 11.78
CA ALA A 425 5.92 28.55 11.42
C ALA A 425 6.49 29.03 10.07
N MET A 426 5.68 29.73 9.28
CA MET A 426 6.05 30.27 7.97
C MET A 426 6.64 31.67 8.09
N HIS A 427 7.35 32.09 7.05
CA HIS A 427 7.85 33.47 6.95
C HIS A 427 6.66 34.44 6.82
N GLU A 428 6.74 35.63 7.42
CA GLU A 428 5.63 36.61 7.45
C GLU A 428 5.13 37.07 6.06
N GLN A 429 5.96 36.86 5.03
CA GLN A 429 5.68 37.22 3.64
C GLN A 429 5.01 36.08 2.83
N PHE A 430 4.80 34.92 3.46
CA PHE A 430 4.14 33.78 2.84
C PHE A 430 2.62 33.83 3.00
#